data_AF-A0A6J6NVQ0-F1
#
_entry.id   AF-A0A6J6NVQ0-F1
#
_cell.length_a   1.000
_cell.length_b   1.000
_cell.length_c   1.000
_cell.angle_alpha   90.00
_cell.angle_beta   90.00
_cell.angle_gamma   90.00
#
_symmetry.space_group_name_H-M   'P 1'
#
loop_
_entity.id
_entity.type
_entity.pdbx_description
1 polymer ?
#
loop_
_entity_poly.entity_id
_entity_poly.type
_entity_poly.pdbx_seq_one_letter_code
_entity_poly.pdbx_strand_id
1 'polypeptide(L)'
;MLQPYQKPELDIIAYLPRTNSMSEIDRLSQEIFLQTEQGPRTEQIHLATYMVKPNALFAHGINVETDLAKARILRSTLMKPEHETWVPILHKKIEDTARKLMKEKA
;
A
#
# COMPACT_ATOMS: atom_id res chain seq x y z
N MET A 1 -3.63 6.19 7.05
CA MET A 1 -2.51 6.86 6.37
C MET A 1 -1.50 5.82 5.94
N LEU A 2 -0.88 5.99 4.77
CA LEU A 2 0.16 5.08 4.30
C LEU A 2 1.53 5.41 4.89
N GLN A 3 2.42 4.42 4.88
CA GLN A 3 3.83 4.56 5.23
C GLN A 3 4.72 3.83 4.22
N PRO A 4 5.91 4.35 3.91
CA PRO A 4 6.87 3.64 3.08
C PRO A 4 7.34 2.37 3.78
N TYR A 5 7.54 1.30 3.01
CA TYR A 5 8.13 0.04 3.49
C TYR A 5 9.66 0.15 3.55
N GLN A 6 10.28 0.77 2.55
CA GLN A 6 11.72 1.04 2.49
C GLN A 6 12.00 2.24 1.58
N LYS A 7 13.25 2.72 1.57
CA LYS A 7 13.70 3.67 0.55
C LYS A 7 13.65 2.99 -0.84
N PRO A 8 13.06 3.62 -1.87
CA PRO A 8 13.09 3.08 -3.22
C PRO A 8 14.54 2.98 -3.73
N GLU A 9 14.91 1.81 -4.25
CA GLU A 9 16.22 1.57 -4.88
C GLU A 9 16.16 1.73 -6.41
N LEU A 10 15.00 1.45 -7.00
CA LEU A 10 14.66 1.55 -8.42
C LEU A 10 13.25 2.15 -8.55
N ASP A 11 12.58 1.91 -9.68
CA ASP A 11 11.27 2.44 -10.03
C ASP A 11 10.10 1.76 -9.29
N ILE A 12 10.35 1.14 -8.14
CA ILE A 12 9.34 0.42 -7.36
C ILE A 12 9.24 1.03 -5.97
N ILE A 13 8.05 1.55 -5.66
CA ILE A 13 7.73 2.10 -4.34
C ILE A 13 6.86 1.10 -3.61
N ALA A 14 7.37 0.55 -2.51
CA ALA A 14 6.63 -0.34 -1.62
C ALA A 14 6.11 0.43 -0.40
N TYR A 15 4.85 0.22 -0.04
CA TYR A 15 4.19 0.93 1.05
C TYR A 15 3.02 0.12 1.62
N LEU A 16 2.56 0.52 2.81
CA LEU A 16 1.50 -0.17 3.53
C LEU A 16 0.70 0.80 4.40
N PRO A 17 -0.54 0.44 4.79
CA PRO A 17 -1.28 1.18 5.80
C PRO A 17 -0.55 1.21 7.15
N ARG A 18 -0.66 2.34 7.87
CA ARG A 18 -0.25 2.43 9.28
C ARG A 18 -1.33 1.82 10.17
N THR A 19 -1.04 0.65 10.73
CA THR A 19 -1.94 -0.14 11.59
C THR A 19 -1.16 -0.80 12.71
N ASN A 20 -1.85 -1.51 13.61
CA ASN A 20 -1.20 -2.12 14.78
C ASN A 20 -0.98 -3.63 14.64
N SER A 21 -1.60 -4.32 13.67
CA SER A 21 -1.43 -5.77 13.47
C SER A 21 -1.19 -6.19 12.02
N MET A 22 -0.64 -7.40 11.84
CA MET A 22 -0.46 -8.02 10.53
C MET A 22 -1.78 -8.27 9.80
N SER A 23 -2.83 -8.68 10.51
CA SER A 23 -4.16 -8.87 9.91
C SER A 23 -4.76 -7.57 9.37
N GLU A 24 -4.57 -6.45 10.05
CA GLU A 24 -5.02 -5.15 9.56
C GLU A 24 -4.26 -4.70 8.32
N ILE A 25 -2.93 -4.89 8.30
CA ILE A 25 -2.10 -4.61 7.12
C ILE A 25 -2.63 -5.39 5.91
N ASP A 26 -2.82 -6.71 6.08
CA ASP A 26 -3.22 -7.60 4.99
C ASP A 26 -4.59 -7.24 4.45
N ARG A 27 -5.57 -7.07 5.34
CA ARG A 27 -6.95 -6.74 5.00
C ARG A 27 -7.05 -5.40 4.30
N LEU A 28 -6.47 -4.34 4.89
CA LEU A 28 -6.57 -2.99 4.31
C LEU A 28 -5.79 -2.88 3.00
N SER A 29 -4.63 -3.53 2.88
CA SER A 29 -3.87 -3.53 1.62
C SER A 29 -4.66 -4.23 0.52
N GLN A 30 -5.32 -5.35 0.81
CA GLN A 30 -6.21 -6.01 -0.16
C GLN A 30 -7.39 -5.11 -0.54
N GLU A 31 -8.01 -4.45 0.43
CA GLU A 31 -9.19 -3.63 0.19
C GLU A 31 -8.85 -2.37 -0.62
N ILE A 32 -7.71 -1.72 -0.33
CA ILE A 32 -7.18 -0.61 -1.14
C ILE A 32 -6.91 -1.10 -2.56
N PHE A 33 -6.21 -2.22 -2.73
CA PHE A 33 -5.90 -2.81 -4.04
C PHE A 33 -7.17 -3.00 -4.88
N LEU A 34 -8.20 -3.62 -4.30
CA LEU A 34 -9.47 -3.85 -4.99
C LEU A 34 -10.19 -2.55 -5.34
N GLN A 35 -10.26 -1.61 -4.40
CA GLN A 35 -10.96 -0.32 -4.58
C GLN A 35 -10.29 0.55 -5.64
N THR A 36 -8.96 0.56 -5.71
CA THR A 36 -8.23 1.33 -6.72
C THR A 36 -8.41 0.81 -8.14
N GLU A 37 -8.78 -0.47 -8.30
CA GLU A 37 -9.05 -1.08 -9.60
C GLU A 37 -10.52 -0.93 -10.05
N GLN A 38 -11.41 -0.41 -9.19
CA GLN A 38 -12.81 -0.18 -9.55
C GLN A 38 -13.02 1.16 -10.28
N GLY A 39 -14.18 1.27 -10.93
CA GLY A 39 -14.63 2.51 -11.58
C GLY A 39 -14.25 2.61 -13.07
N PRO A 40 -14.41 3.80 -13.68
CA PRO A 40 -14.09 4.02 -15.07
C PRO A 40 -12.62 3.76 -15.37
N ARG A 41 -12.30 3.21 -16.55
CA ARG A 41 -10.93 2.84 -16.95
C ARG A 41 -9.91 3.98 -16.82
N THR A 42 -10.34 5.22 -17.02
CA THR A 42 -9.50 6.44 -16.89
C THR A 42 -9.14 6.77 -15.44
N GLU A 43 -9.82 6.17 -14.47
CA GLU A 43 -9.62 6.41 -13.05
C GLU A 43 -8.99 5.23 -12.32
N GLN A 44 -9.00 4.04 -12.93
CA GLN A 44 -8.41 2.82 -12.40
C GLN A 44 -6.90 2.99 -12.18
N ILE A 45 -6.44 2.52 -11.03
CA ILE A 45 -5.02 2.44 -10.68
C ILE A 45 -4.70 0.97 -10.43
N HIS A 46 -3.86 0.41 -11.30
CA HIS A 46 -3.37 -0.95 -11.17
C HIS A 46 -2.13 -0.96 -10.28
N LEU A 47 -2.28 -1.54 -9.09
CA LEU A 47 -1.19 -1.71 -8.14
C LEU A 47 -0.61 -3.13 -8.26
N ALA A 48 0.54 -3.35 -7.63
CA ALA A 48 1.05 -4.69 -7.37
C ALA A 48 1.01 -4.95 -5.86
N THR A 49 1.01 -6.23 -5.47
CA THR A 49 1.14 -6.62 -4.06
C THR A 49 2.47 -7.33 -3.81
N TYR A 50 2.86 -7.40 -2.54
CA TYR A 50 4.01 -8.17 -2.07
C TYR A 50 3.71 -8.80 -0.71
N MET A 51 4.08 -10.06 -0.53
CA MET A 51 3.91 -10.76 0.74
C MET A 51 5.12 -10.52 1.64
N VAL A 52 4.89 -10.04 2.85
CA VAL A 52 5.92 -9.84 3.88
C VAL A 52 5.66 -10.68 5.10
N LYS A 53 6.75 -11.09 5.78
CA LYS A 53 6.72 -11.70 7.11
C LYS A 53 6.97 -10.62 8.18
N PRO A 54 6.55 -10.83 9.44
CA PRO A 54 6.79 -9.86 10.52
C PRO A 54 8.26 -9.43 10.65
N ASN A 55 9.20 -10.39 10.61
CA ASN A 55 10.63 -10.09 10.73
C ASN A 55 11.15 -9.11 9.66
N ALA A 56 10.55 -9.12 8.47
CA ALA A 56 10.92 -8.18 7.42
C ALA A 56 10.45 -6.76 7.76
N LEU A 57 9.22 -6.61 8.29
CA LEU A 57 8.73 -5.31 8.76
C LEU A 57 9.58 -4.75 9.91
N PHE A 58 9.96 -5.61 10.87
CA PHE A 58 10.84 -5.22 11.98
C PHE A 58 12.21 -4.74 11.51
N ALA A 59 12.79 -5.39 10.50
CA ALA A 59 14.05 -4.96 9.90
C ALA A 59 13.97 -3.56 9.26
N HIS A 60 12.76 -3.10 8.90
CA HIS A 60 12.50 -1.76 8.40
C HIS A 60 11.93 -0.80 9.47
N GLY A 61 11.96 -1.19 10.75
CA GLY A 61 11.51 -0.35 11.88
C GLY A 61 9.99 -0.26 12.03
N ILE A 62 9.23 -1.18 11.42
CA ILE A 62 7.76 -1.22 11.49
C ILE A 62 7.36 -2.30 12.47
N ASN A 63 6.99 -1.89 13.69
CA ASN A 63 6.56 -2.79 14.76
C ASN A 63 5.03 -2.92 14.77
N VAL A 64 4.54 -4.16 14.71
CA VAL A 64 3.12 -4.52 14.73
C VAL A 64 2.93 -5.87 15.44
N GLU A 65 1.72 -6.12 15.91
CA GLU A 65 1.30 -7.42 16.43
C GLU A 65 1.36 -8.49 15.33
N THR A 66 1.93 -9.64 15.66
CA THR A 66 2.15 -10.75 14.73
C THR A 66 1.02 -11.77 14.78
N ASP A 67 -0.21 -11.29 14.66
CA ASP A 67 -1.44 -12.11 14.66
C ASP A 67 -1.63 -12.96 13.39
N LEU A 68 -0.84 -12.67 12.34
CA LEU A 68 -0.70 -13.49 11.13
C LEU A 68 0.77 -13.75 10.78
N ALA A 69 1.02 -14.92 10.17
CA ALA A 69 2.36 -15.32 9.74
C ALA A 69 2.92 -14.48 8.57
N LYS A 70 2.05 -13.84 7.79
CA LYS A 70 2.39 -12.99 6.64
C LYS A 70 1.24 -12.04 6.30
N ALA A 71 1.57 -10.92 5.68
CA ALA A 71 0.60 -9.92 5.21
C ALA A 71 0.98 -9.41 3.81
N ARG A 72 -0.02 -8.95 3.06
CA ARG A 72 0.15 -8.22 1.80
C ARG A 72 0.44 -6.76 2.07
N ILE A 73 1.42 -6.21 1.35
CA ILE A 73 1.65 -4.78 1.19
C ILE A 73 1.48 -4.37 -0.28
N LEU A 74 1.44 -3.07 -0.53
CA LEU A 74 1.23 -2.49 -1.85
C LEU A 74 2.55 -2.07 -2.50
N ARG A 75 2.59 -2.12 -3.84
CA ARG A 75 3.70 -1.63 -4.65
C ARG A 75 3.18 -0.86 -5.86
N SER A 76 3.84 0.24 -6.18
CA SER A 76 3.69 0.94 -7.45
C SER A 76 4.94 0.72 -8.29
N THR A 77 4.79 0.22 -9.51
CA THR A 77 5.88 0.01 -10.48
C THR A 77 5.84 1.13 -11.53
N LEU A 78 6.77 2.06 -11.42
CA LEU A 78 6.79 3.32 -12.16
C LEU A 78 7.80 3.30 -13.31
N MET A 79 7.73 2.29 -14.18
CA MET A 79 8.75 2.07 -15.23
C MET A 79 8.66 3.02 -16.44
N LYS A 80 7.56 3.76 -16.59
CA LYS A 80 7.35 4.66 -17.73
C LYS A 80 7.66 6.10 -17.35
N PRO A 81 8.37 6.87 -18.19
CA PRO A 81 8.75 8.25 -17.87
C PRO A 81 7.53 9.15 -17.66
N GLU A 82 6.42 8.89 -18.36
CA GLU A 82 5.17 9.64 -18.19
C GLU A 82 4.67 9.58 -16.75
N HIS A 83 4.97 8.51 -16.01
CA HIS A 83 4.50 8.32 -14.63
C HIS A 83 5.00 9.38 -13.66
N GLU A 84 6.15 10.02 -13.92
CA GLU A 84 6.73 11.03 -13.02
C GLU A 84 5.71 12.14 -12.71
N THR A 85 5.04 12.64 -13.74
CA THR A 85 4.00 13.67 -13.61
C THR A 85 2.72 13.17 -12.94
N TRP A 86 2.48 11.85 -12.97
CA TRP A 86 1.29 11.22 -12.38
C TRP A 86 1.47 10.86 -10.91
N VAL A 87 2.70 10.74 -10.40
CA VAL A 87 2.97 10.30 -9.02
C VAL A 87 2.15 11.07 -7.98
N PRO A 88 2.06 12.42 -8.01
CA PRO A 88 1.28 13.16 -7.01
C PRO A 88 -0.22 12.81 -7.05
N ILE A 89 -0.77 12.60 -8.26
CA ILE A 89 -2.18 12.27 -8.47
C ILE A 89 -2.47 10.84 -7.98
N LEU A 90 -1.62 9.88 -8.37
CA LEU A 90 -1.73 8.49 -7.95
C LEU A 90 -1.63 8.38 -6.43
N HIS A 91 -0.61 8.99 -5.84
CA HIS A 91 -0.41 8.98 -4.40
C HIS A 91 -1.62 9.55 -3.66
N LYS A 92 -2.14 10.71 -4.09
CA LYS A 92 -3.32 11.33 -3.47
C LYS A 92 -4.52 10.39 -3.51
N LYS A 93 -4.84 9.80 -4.66
CA LYS A 93 -5.99 8.89 -4.81
C LYS A 93 -5.87 7.68 -3.89
N ILE A 94 -4.70 7.03 -3.86
CA ILE A 94 -4.48 5.83 -3.04
C ILE A 94 -4.54 6.18 -1.54
N GLU A 95 -3.95 7.31 -1.15
CA GLU A 95 -3.98 7.81 0.23
C GLU A 95 -5.42 8.18 0.66
N ASP A 96 -6.21 8.80 -0.20
CA ASP A 96 -7.63 9.12 0.07
C ASP A 96 -8.47 7.85 0.25
N THR A 97 -8.28 6.84 -0.62
CA THR A 97 -8.91 5.53 -0.47
C THR A 97 -8.53 4.87 0.85
N ALA A 98 -7.24 4.87 1.20
CA ALA A 98 -6.76 4.33 2.48
C ALA A 98 -7.37 5.08 3.67
N ARG A 99 -7.45 6.42 3.63
CA ARG A 99 -8.06 7.23 4.69
C ARG A 99 -9.54 6.90 4.85
N LYS A 100 -10.29 6.73 3.76
CA LYS A 100 -11.70 6.36 3.80
C LYS A 100 -11.89 5.02 4.51
N LEU A 101 -11.19 3.98 4.06
CA LEU A 101 -11.29 2.62 4.62
C LEU A 101 -10.88 2.54 6.08
N MET A 102 -9.90 3.34 6.51
CA MET A 102 -9.47 3.38 7.90
C MET A 102 -10.46 4.15 8.80
N LYS A 103 -11.14 5.18 8.29
CA LYS A 103 -12.17 5.92 9.03
C LYS A 103 -13.45 5.12 9.22
N GLU A 104 -13.83 4.30 8.25
CA GLU A 104 -15.01 3.41 8.35
C GLU A 104 -14.85 2.31 9.41
N LYS A 105 -13.64 2.16 9.97
CA LYS A 105 -13.26 1.15 10.96
C LYS A 105 -13.00 1.71 12.37
N ALA A 106 -12.89 3.03 12.52
CA ALA A 106 -12.66 3.71 13.80
C ALA A 106 -13.98 4.07 14.48
#